data_AF-A0A250VG86-F1
#
_entry.id   AF-A0A250VG86-F1
#
_cell.length_a   1.000
_cell.length_b   1.000
_cell.length_c   1.000
_cell.angle_alpha   90.00
_cell.angle_beta   90.00
_cell.angle_gamma   90.00
#
_symmetry.space_group_name_H-M   'P 1'
#
loop_
_entity.id
_entity.type
_entity.pdbx_description
1 polymer ?
#
loop_
_entity_poly.entity_id
_entity_poly.type
_entity_poly.pdbx_seq_one_letter_code
_entity_poly.pdbx_strand_id
1 'polypeptide(L)'
;MAPSEITRAGILWAIAEHDRLGREAFRETYGYRAAAAYLLEYEGKLYDSKAIAGVAHKYDFGVALKPSAPGLSGGLKHAVAWLRREGFAVVELPKSFHRRVGDVRPARRATGPALHRPVLLLWAIGQAVAGAPRMQSWSAIRDAVAPLMVKYGQVEDGSDGARYPFWALTRDELWTIEQGQGLTLTSRGRRPTLESLNEANPSGGLREDDYDLLRSHPDAAASAAAGLILRYFHPLPTGLLEDFGLHELLAGRWPDALRPLLGESFKDREAIWSTYGGQKMAGIGCLADGILSAFSDDKGPYADGRIPDTNWIAYVGDGLSGDQKLTDGNELMAEHQSAGRPLRYWHKPFQGEFSFETWAVIVQRRLRWGTGADKQPRREFLWVLAPVPSPERETWPLEVVEALEIDTGELYDETGDYRPSDVDPDVPSTGESDEDAYRRLAQKAEEKAERRGQMKKPTLVDKYLRDPSARAAVIKRCRNRCESPECAGHPTERTTAGLPILQVDHVKDLAKGGPDVPWNMIALCPNCHALKTYGENKEKLRRLLAVTARRLHEAKLK
;
A
#
# COMPACT_ATOMS: atom_id res chain seq x y z
N MET A 1 11.05 31.45 -7.44
CA MET A 1 12.31 30.99 -8.06
C MET A 1 12.54 29.55 -7.63
N ALA A 2 12.79 28.64 -8.56
CA ALA A 2 13.30 27.31 -8.21
C ALA A 2 14.62 27.51 -7.44
N PRO A 3 14.90 26.77 -6.35
CA PRO A 3 16.09 27.00 -5.55
C PRO A 3 17.31 26.83 -6.45
N SER A 4 18.01 27.93 -6.72
CA SER A 4 19.21 27.98 -7.52
C SER A 4 20.33 27.28 -6.75
N GLU A 5 20.44 25.97 -6.95
CA GLU A 5 21.70 25.27 -7.18
C GLU A 5 22.97 25.86 -6.52
N ILE A 6 23.27 25.39 -5.31
CA ILE A 6 24.46 25.67 -4.47
C ILE A 6 25.80 25.64 -5.24
N THR A 7 26.78 26.42 -4.78
CA THR A 7 28.10 26.55 -5.40
C THR A 7 29.14 25.63 -4.76
N ARG A 8 30.22 25.32 -5.49
CA ARG A 8 31.39 24.63 -4.93
C ARG A 8 31.93 25.29 -3.66
N ALA A 9 31.99 26.63 -3.61
CA ALA A 9 32.46 27.36 -2.45
C ALA A 9 31.53 27.15 -1.23
N GLY A 10 30.21 27.25 -1.42
CA GLY A 10 29.23 26.98 -0.37
C GLY A 10 29.31 25.55 0.17
N ILE A 11 29.57 24.57 -0.70
CA ILE A 11 29.77 23.17 -0.30
C ILE A 11 31.04 23.02 0.56
N LEU A 12 32.17 23.62 0.16
CA LEU A 12 33.41 23.55 0.95
C LEU A 12 33.24 24.20 2.32
N TRP A 13 32.50 25.31 2.42
CA TRP A 13 32.17 25.93 3.71
C TRP A 13 31.31 25.03 4.59
N ALA A 14 30.31 24.34 4.00
CA ALA A 14 29.50 23.38 4.73
C ALA A 14 30.31 22.17 5.21
N ILE A 15 31.27 21.68 4.42
CA ILE A 15 32.22 20.63 4.81
C ILE A 15 33.10 21.11 5.97
N ALA A 16 33.66 22.32 5.88
CA ALA A 16 34.50 22.87 6.93
C ALA A 16 33.73 23.06 8.26
N GLU A 17 32.47 23.50 8.18
CA GLU A 17 31.60 23.59 9.36
C GLU A 17 31.26 22.20 9.93
N HIS A 18 30.99 21.22 9.08
CA HIS A 18 30.81 19.83 9.51
C HIS A 18 32.05 19.31 10.24
N ASP A 19 33.25 19.53 9.70
CA ASP A 19 34.51 19.09 10.32
C ASP A 19 34.77 19.78 11.66
N ARG A 20 34.37 21.05 11.81
CA ARG A 20 34.48 21.79 13.07
C ARG A 20 33.49 21.34 14.14
N LEU A 21 32.25 21.05 13.76
CA LEU A 21 31.17 20.66 14.69
C LEU A 21 31.22 19.17 15.03
N GLY A 22 31.67 18.34 14.10
CA GLY A 22 31.51 16.90 14.16
C GLY A 22 30.15 16.43 13.63
N ARG A 23 30.11 15.17 13.17
CA ARG A 23 28.99 14.61 12.40
C ARG A 23 27.64 14.66 13.15
N GLU A 24 27.60 14.27 14.41
CA GLU A 24 26.35 14.21 15.19
C GLU A 24 25.82 15.60 15.52
N ALA A 25 26.68 16.50 16.01
CA ALA A 25 26.30 17.88 16.31
C ALA A 25 25.87 18.64 15.04
N PHE A 26 26.50 18.40 13.89
CA PHE A 26 26.09 18.99 12.61
C PHE A 26 24.67 18.56 12.23
N ARG A 27 24.37 17.25 12.36
CA ARG A 27 23.05 16.69 12.10
C ARG A 27 21.99 17.30 13.01
N GLU A 28 22.25 17.34 14.31
CA GLU A 28 21.32 17.88 15.30
C GLU A 28 21.07 19.38 15.08
N THR A 29 22.13 20.17 14.87
CA THR A 29 22.05 21.62 14.64
C THR A 29 21.14 21.98 13.46
N TYR A 30 21.22 21.21 12.37
CA TYR A 30 20.49 21.47 11.14
C TYR A 30 19.26 20.58 10.95
N GLY A 31 18.96 19.70 11.92
CA GLY A 31 17.84 18.77 11.89
C GLY A 31 17.96 17.65 10.85
N TYR A 32 19.15 17.36 10.34
CA TYR A 32 19.39 16.29 9.38
C TYR A 32 19.60 14.93 10.06
N ARG A 33 19.31 13.85 9.33
CA ARG A 33 19.65 12.47 9.72
C ARG A 33 20.78 11.95 8.84
N ALA A 34 21.31 10.79 9.22
CA ALA A 34 22.26 10.06 8.40
C ALA A 34 21.72 9.83 6.98
N ALA A 35 22.59 9.95 5.98
CA ALA A 35 22.22 9.66 4.61
C ALA A 35 21.92 8.17 4.44
N ALA A 36 20.78 7.87 3.83
CA ALA A 36 20.32 6.50 3.62
C ALA A 36 20.83 5.86 2.32
N ALA A 37 21.33 6.65 1.36
CA ALA A 37 21.66 6.17 0.03
C ALA A 37 22.92 6.78 -0.58
N TYR A 38 23.24 8.04 -0.30
CA TYR A 38 24.35 8.73 -0.95
C TYR A 38 25.19 9.51 0.05
N LEU A 39 26.50 9.28 0.03
CA LEU A 39 27.49 10.04 0.79
C LEU A 39 28.33 10.88 -0.17
N LEU A 40 28.64 12.10 0.24
CA LEU A 40 29.63 12.94 -0.42
C LEU A 40 31.02 12.47 0.03
N GLU A 41 31.93 12.25 -0.91
CA GLU A 41 33.33 11.97 -0.63
C GLU A 41 34.18 13.21 -0.93
N TYR A 42 34.97 13.62 0.05
CA TYR A 42 35.91 14.74 -0.10
C TYR A 42 37.13 14.51 0.78
N GLU A 43 38.32 14.54 0.17
CA GLU A 43 39.62 14.32 0.85
C GLU A 43 39.67 13.06 1.72
N GLY A 44 39.12 11.94 1.20
CA GLY A 44 39.09 10.65 1.90
C GLY A 44 38.08 10.55 3.05
N LYS A 45 37.27 11.58 3.28
CA LYS A 45 36.19 11.60 4.28
C LYS A 45 34.82 11.50 3.63
N LEU A 46 33.87 10.91 4.36
CA LEU A 46 32.48 10.75 3.93
C LEU A 46 31.52 11.62 4.74
N TYR A 47 30.63 12.30 4.02
CA TYR A 47 29.67 13.26 4.56
C TYR A 47 28.26 12.95 4.09
N ASP A 48 27.24 13.28 4.89
CA ASP A 48 25.84 13.10 4.50
C ASP A 48 25.48 14.04 3.35
N SER A 49 25.32 13.50 2.13
CA SER A 49 25.15 14.31 0.90
C SER A 49 24.03 15.34 1.01
N LYS A 50 22.86 14.93 1.51
CA LYS A 50 21.70 15.82 1.69
C LYS A 50 21.95 16.92 2.73
N ALA A 51 22.65 16.60 3.82
CA ALA A 51 22.93 17.57 4.88
C ALA A 51 23.92 18.63 4.38
N ILE A 52 25.02 18.20 3.76
CA ILE A 52 25.99 19.13 3.16
C ILE A 52 25.33 20.01 2.10
N ALA A 53 24.53 19.45 1.19
CA ALA A 53 23.84 20.24 0.18
C ALA A 53 22.85 21.25 0.78
N GLY A 54 22.12 20.85 1.83
CA GLY A 54 21.18 21.74 2.51
C GLY A 54 21.86 22.88 3.28
N VAL A 55 22.99 22.61 3.91
CA VAL A 55 23.79 23.62 4.63
C VAL A 55 24.60 24.48 3.68
N ALA A 56 25.06 23.98 2.53
CA ALA A 56 25.73 24.79 1.51
C ALA A 56 24.86 25.97 1.06
N HIS A 57 23.53 25.76 1.00
CA HIS A 57 22.57 26.83 0.71
C HIS A 57 22.63 27.99 1.72
N LYS A 58 23.03 27.74 2.98
CA LYS A 58 23.28 28.80 3.98
C LYS A 58 24.40 29.73 3.54
N TYR A 59 25.46 29.17 2.98
CA TYR A 59 26.64 29.94 2.58
C TYR A 59 26.45 30.69 1.28
N ASP A 60 25.66 30.13 0.36
CA ASP A 60 25.37 30.78 -0.92
C ASP A 60 24.22 31.78 -0.82
N PHE A 61 23.19 31.51 0.01
CA PHE A 61 21.93 32.26 0.04
C PHE A 61 21.50 32.75 1.42
N GLY A 62 22.35 32.61 2.44
CA GLY A 62 22.13 33.11 3.80
C GLY A 62 21.24 32.24 4.69
N VAL A 63 20.60 31.19 4.17
CA VAL A 63 19.68 30.31 4.93
C VAL A 63 19.93 28.85 4.61
N ALA A 64 20.13 28.01 5.64
CA ALA A 64 20.20 26.56 5.46
C ALA A 64 18.82 26.00 5.10
N LEU A 65 18.77 25.10 4.12
CA LEU A 65 17.54 24.37 3.84
C LEU A 65 17.23 23.41 4.99
N LYS A 66 15.95 23.20 5.27
CA LYS A 66 15.50 22.14 6.18
C LYS A 66 15.45 20.80 5.40
N PRO A 67 15.55 19.64 6.08
CA PRO A 67 15.43 18.35 5.41
C PRO A 67 14.11 18.16 4.63
N SER A 68 13.03 18.82 5.04
CA SER A 68 11.72 18.79 4.40
C SER A 68 11.50 19.89 3.35
N ALA A 69 12.53 20.69 3.03
CA ALA A 69 12.39 21.78 2.08
C ALA A 69 11.98 21.27 0.68
N PRO A 70 10.98 21.91 0.03
CA PRO A 70 10.62 21.61 -1.35
C PRO A 70 11.84 21.71 -2.27
N GLY A 71 12.04 20.72 -3.14
CA GLY A 71 13.19 20.68 -4.04
C GLY A 71 14.51 20.21 -3.38
N LEU A 72 14.49 19.74 -2.13
CA LEU A 72 15.64 19.08 -1.51
C LEU A 72 15.32 17.61 -1.17
N SER A 73 15.69 16.70 -2.07
CA SER A 73 15.74 15.26 -1.78
C SER A 73 17.17 14.75 -1.75
N GLY A 74 17.41 13.67 -0.99
CA GLY A 74 18.73 13.03 -0.92
C GLY A 74 19.06 12.15 -2.13
N GLY A 75 18.18 12.08 -3.14
CA GLY A 75 18.37 11.24 -4.31
C GLY A 75 19.10 11.94 -5.47
N LEU A 76 19.26 11.22 -6.58
CA LEU A 76 19.99 11.64 -7.78
C LEU A 76 19.52 12.98 -8.39
N LYS A 77 18.27 13.37 -8.19
CA LYS A 77 17.65 14.54 -8.85
C LYS A 77 17.84 15.88 -8.13
N HIS A 78 18.32 15.90 -6.88
CA HIS A 78 18.48 17.13 -6.10
C HIS A 78 19.87 17.22 -5.47
N ALA A 79 20.04 16.88 -4.18
CA ALA A 79 21.31 17.05 -3.47
C ALA A 79 22.49 16.42 -4.22
N VAL A 80 22.32 15.19 -4.73
CA VAL A 80 23.37 14.50 -5.49
C VAL A 80 23.66 15.19 -6.83
N ALA A 81 22.63 15.65 -7.55
CA ALA A 81 22.82 16.39 -8.80
C ALA A 81 23.61 17.68 -8.55
N TRP A 82 23.26 18.42 -7.49
CA TRP A 82 23.95 19.67 -7.12
C TRP A 82 25.41 19.41 -6.78
N LEU A 83 25.69 18.42 -5.91
CA LEU A 83 27.06 18.08 -5.50
C LEU A 83 27.91 17.61 -6.69
N ARG A 84 27.36 16.76 -7.57
CA ARG A 84 28.06 16.27 -8.76
C ARG A 84 28.33 17.37 -9.77
N ARG A 85 27.38 18.29 -9.99
CA ARG A 85 27.55 19.43 -10.88
C ARG A 85 28.73 20.31 -10.45
N GLU A 86 28.89 20.51 -9.14
CA GLU A 86 30.01 21.28 -8.57
C GLU A 86 31.33 20.48 -8.47
N GLY A 87 31.40 19.30 -9.09
CA GLY A 87 32.62 18.50 -9.22
C GLY A 87 33.01 17.70 -7.99
N PHE A 88 32.05 17.31 -7.14
CA PHE A 88 32.31 16.40 -6.03
C PHE A 88 31.94 14.95 -6.35
N ALA A 89 32.72 14.02 -5.82
CA ALA A 89 32.41 12.60 -5.86
C ALA A 89 31.28 12.28 -4.86
N VAL A 90 30.27 11.55 -5.34
CA VAL A 90 29.17 11.08 -4.49
C VAL A 90 29.11 9.57 -4.60
N VAL A 91 29.35 8.90 -3.48
CA VAL A 91 29.37 7.46 -3.31
C VAL A 91 27.98 6.98 -2.91
N GLU A 92 27.51 5.91 -3.55
CA GLU A 92 26.26 5.25 -3.18
C GLU A 92 26.55 4.24 -2.05
N LEU A 93 25.74 4.29 -0.99
CA LEU A 93 25.81 3.31 0.08
C LEU A 93 25.27 1.98 -0.42
N PRO A 94 25.93 0.86 -0.12
CA PRO A 94 25.43 -0.44 -0.52
C PRO A 94 24.08 -0.69 0.15
N LYS A 95 23.11 -1.13 -0.66
CA LYS A 95 21.80 -1.54 -0.16
C LYS A 95 21.96 -2.78 0.73
N SER A 96 21.20 -2.82 1.82
CA SER A 96 21.12 -4.02 2.65
C SER A 96 20.64 -5.23 1.84
N PHE A 97 21.02 -6.44 2.25
CA PHE A 97 20.57 -7.69 1.63
C PHE A 97 19.03 -7.72 1.51
N HIS A 98 18.33 -7.44 2.61
CA HIS A 98 16.87 -7.38 2.65
C HIS A 98 16.29 -6.43 1.60
N ARG A 99 16.89 -5.24 1.43
CA ARG A 99 16.45 -4.28 0.41
C ARG A 99 16.71 -4.79 -1.01
N ARG A 100 17.86 -5.42 -1.27
CA ARG A 100 18.19 -5.99 -2.60
C ARG A 100 17.23 -7.12 -2.96
N VAL A 101 16.93 -8.04 -2.03
CA VAL A 101 15.90 -9.09 -2.21
C VAL A 101 14.51 -8.46 -2.47
N GLY A 102 14.16 -7.39 -1.74
CA GLY A 102 12.93 -6.65 -1.98
C GLY A 102 12.84 -5.96 -3.34
N ASP A 103 13.97 -5.48 -3.87
CA ASP A 103 14.08 -4.86 -5.19
C ASP A 103 13.96 -5.86 -6.35
N VAL A 104 14.09 -7.17 -6.09
CA VAL A 104 13.82 -8.21 -7.09
C VAL A 104 12.35 -8.18 -7.46
N ARG A 105 12.03 -7.59 -8.63
CA ARG A 105 10.69 -7.52 -9.20
C ARG A 105 10.70 -8.15 -10.61
N PRO A 106 10.20 -9.39 -10.76
CA PRO A 106 10.06 -10.05 -12.05
C PRO A 106 9.28 -9.21 -13.07
N ALA A 107 9.68 -9.32 -14.34
CA ALA A 107 8.87 -8.78 -15.42
C ALA A 107 7.51 -9.51 -15.46
N ARG A 108 6.45 -8.74 -15.74
CA ARG A 108 5.09 -9.26 -15.90
C ARG A 108 4.95 -9.91 -17.28
N ARG A 109 4.28 -11.08 -17.32
CA ARG A 109 3.85 -11.76 -18.55
C ARG A 109 2.36 -12.02 -18.48
N ALA A 110 1.73 -12.32 -19.62
CA ALA A 110 0.31 -12.68 -19.67
C ALA A 110 -0.03 -13.90 -18.77
N THR A 111 0.93 -14.80 -18.59
CA THR A 111 0.79 -16.02 -17.75
C THR A 111 1.23 -15.81 -16.30
N GLY A 112 1.51 -14.56 -15.87
CA GLY A 112 2.00 -14.25 -14.53
C GLY A 112 3.46 -13.77 -14.49
N PRO A 113 4.01 -13.48 -13.29
CA PRO A 113 5.39 -13.00 -13.14
C PRO A 113 6.42 -14.06 -13.51
N ALA A 114 7.56 -13.65 -14.07
CA ALA A 114 8.66 -14.58 -14.39
C ALA A 114 9.42 -15.04 -13.12
N LEU A 115 9.03 -16.18 -12.55
CA LEU A 115 9.47 -16.67 -11.23
C LEU A 115 10.93 -17.14 -11.11
N HIS A 116 11.69 -17.15 -12.20
CA HIS A 116 13.06 -17.66 -12.24
C HIS A 116 14.00 -17.08 -11.18
N ARG A 117 14.00 -15.75 -10.99
CA ARG A 117 14.86 -15.08 -10.01
C ARG A 117 14.48 -15.43 -8.56
N PRO A 118 13.19 -15.31 -8.16
CA PRO A 118 12.73 -15.81 -6.87
C PRO A 118 13.09 -17.27 -6.60
N VAL A 119 12.93 -18.18 -7.58
CA VAL A 119 13.27 -19.60 -7.41
C VAL A 119 14.75 -19.77 -7.09
N LEU A 120 15.66 -19.20 -7.90
CA LEU A 120 17.10 -19.36 -7.63
C LEU A 120 17.52 -18.73 -6.28
N LEU A 121 16.97 -17.57 -5.94
CA LEU A 121 17.25 -16.93 -4.64
C LEU A 121 16.75 -17.76 -3.47
N LEU A 122 15.53 -18.29 -3.55
CA LEU A 122 14.95 -19.08 -2.48
C LEU A 122 15.75 -20.37 -2.25
N TRP A 123 16.19 -21.01 -3.34
CA TRP A 123 17.09 -22.17 -3.26
C TRP A 123 18.42 -21.80 -2.63
N ALA A 124 19.03 -20.69 -3.04
CA ALA A 124 20.30 -20.24 -2.49
C ALA A 124 20.23 -19.90 -1.00
N ILE A 125 19.11 -19.33 -0.53
CA ILE A 125 18.88 -19.11 0.91
C ILE A 125 18.83 -20.45 1.65
N GLY A 126 18.09 -21.43 1.13
CA GLY A 126 18.05 -22.78 1.70
C GLY A 126 19.43 -23.46 1.76
N GLN A 127 20.25 -23.32 0.71
CA GLN A 127 21.62 -23.82 0.70
C GLN A 127 22.51 -23.16 1.76
N ALA A 128 22.40 -21.83 1.92
CA ALA A 128 23.17 -21.11 2.93
C ALA A 128 22.78 -21.54 4.36
N VAL A 129 21.48 -21.72 4.62
CA VAL A 129 20.94 -22.20 5.90
C VAL A 129 21.40 -23.63 6.20
N ALA A 130 21.44 -24.50 5.19
CA ALA A 130 21.95 -25.87 5.31
C ALA A 130 23.49 -25.95 5.44
N GLY A 131 24.20 -24.82 5.38
CA GLY A 131 25.66 -24.78 5.48
C GLY A 131 26.39 -25.29 4.24
N ALA A 132 25.71 -25.42 3.10
CA ALA A 132 26.32 -25.83 1.83
C ALA A 132 27.35 -24.80 1.34
N PRO A 133 28.34 -25.17 0.50
CA PRO A 133 29.36 -24.25 0.01
C PRO A 133 28.75 -23.00 -0.65
N ARG A 134 29.31 -21.81 -0.35
CA ARG A 134 28.85 -20.52 -0.91
C ARG A 134 28.86 -20.53 -2.44
N MET A 135 29.95 -21.01 -3.02
CA MET A 135 30.15 -21.12 -4.45
C MET A 135 29.96 -22.56 -4.90
N GLN A 136 29.12 -22.77 -5.90
CA GLN A 136 28.87 -24.08 -6.50
C GLN A 136 29.00 -23.99 -8.02
N SER A 137 29.41 -25.09 -8.66
CA SER A 137 29.55 -25.11 -10.12
C SER A 137 28.21 -24.92 -10.80
N TRP A 138 28.21 -24.29 -11.99
CA TRP A 138 27.03 -24.12 -12.82
C TRP A 138 26.28 -25.45 -13.03
N SER A 139 26.99 -26.54 -13.30
CA SER A 139 26.39 -27.87 -13.49
C SER A 139 25.60 -28.33 -12.27
N ALA A 140 26.17 -28.19 -11.07
CA ALA A 140 25.50 -28.58 -9.82
C ALA A 140 24.27 -27.72 -9.55
N ILE A 141 24.38 -26.41 -9.74
CA ILE A 141 23.25 -25.48 -9.56
C ILE A 141 22.16 -25.76 -10.58
N ARG A 142 22.50 -25.93 -11.86
CA ARG A 142 21.55 -26.24 -12.93
C ARG A 142 20.76 -27.49 -12.60
N ASP A 143 21.44 -28.58 -12.23
CA ASP A 143 20.80 -29.87 -12.00
C ASP A 143 19.93 -29.85 -10.72
N ALA A 144 20.34 -29.12 -9.68
CA ALA A 144 19.56 -28.94 -8.46
C ALA A 144 18.33 -28.01 -8.65
N VAL A 145 18.47 -26.94 -9.42
CA VAL A 145 17.43 -25.90 -9.57
C VAL A 145 16.48 -26.20 -10.71
N ALA A 146 16.88 -26.95 -11.74
CA ALA A 146 16.03 -27.27 -12.88
C ALA A 146 14.67 -27.91 -12.48
N PRO A 147 14.62 -28.91 -11.58
CA PRO A 147 13.35 -29.47 -11.12
C PRO A 147 12.47 -28.44 -10.41
N LEU A 148 13.06 -27.58 -9.58
CA LEU A 148 12.36 -26.50 -8.87
C LEU A 148 11.81 -25.46 -9.86
N MET A 149 12.55 -25.19 -10.92
CA MET A 149 12.15 -24.26 -11.97
C MET A 149 10.95 -24.79 -12.75
N VAL A 150 10.92 -26.10 -13.05
CA VAL A 150 9.74 -26.73 -13.68
C VAL A 150 8.54 -26.69 -12.72
N LYS A 151 8.73 -27.17 -11.48
CA LYS A 151 7.64 -27.33 -10.51
C LYS A 151 7.04 -26.00 -10.03
N TYR A 152 7.89 -25.05 -9.66
CA TYR A 152 7.47 -23.78 -9.05
C TYR A 152 7.67 -22.57 -9.95
N GLY A 153 8.64 -22.63 -10.87
CA GLY A 153 8.87 -21.57 -11.86
C GLY A 153 7.93 -21.63 -13.07
N GLN A 154 7.19 -22.74 -13.23
CA GLN A 154 6.27 -23.01 -14.35
C GLN A 154 6.93 -22.83 -15.72
N VAL A 155 8.18 -23.32 -15.85
CA VAL A 155 8.90 -23.34 -17.13
C VAL A 155 8.96 -24.76 -17.68
N GLU A 156 8.93 -24.89 -19.00
CA GLU A 156 9.02 -26.20 -19.67
C GLU A 156 10.44 -26.80 -19.56
N ASP A 157 11.46 -26.01 -19.89
CA ASP A 157 12.86 -26.40 -19.78
C ASP A 157 13.48 -25.79 -18.52
N GLY A 158 13.60 -26.61 -17.47
CA GLY A 158 14.19 -26.19 -16.19
C GLY A 158 15.67 -25.82 -16.30
N SER A 159 16.42 -26.46 -17.20
CA SER A 159 17.85 -26.18 -17.39
C SER A 159 18.06 -24.83 -18.06
N ASP A 160 17.30 -24.52 -19.11
CA ASP A 160 17.29 -23.18 -19.68
C ASP A 160 16.69 -22.14 -18.71
N GLY A 161 15.71 -22.57 -17.92
CA GLY A 161 15.10 -21.75 -16.87
C GLY A 161 16.10 -21.30 -15.82
N ALA A 162 17.02 -22.16 -15.37
CA ALA A 162 18.07 -21.84 -14.41
C ALA A 162 19.13 -20.87 -14.96
N ARG A 163 19.33 -20.84 -16.29
CA ARG A 163 20.35 -20.00 -16.95
C ARG A 163 20.09 -18.52 -16.77
N TYR A 164 18.83 -18.10 -16.92
CA TYR A 164 18.47 -16.69 -16.80
C TYR A 164 18.79 -16.07 -15.42
N PRO A 165 18.30 -16.62 -14.30
CA PRO A 165 18.55 -16.04 -12.98
C PRO A 165 19.99 -16.18 -12.54
N PHE A 166 20.71 -17.24 -12.94
CA PHE A 166 22.14 -17.41 -12.62
C PHE A 166 22.98 -16.21 -13.09
N TRP A 167 22.66 -15.66 -14.26
CA TRP A 167 23.30 -14.43 -14.75
C TRP A 167 22.60 -13.16 -14.24
N ALA A 168 21.27 -13.10 -14.27
CA ALA A 168 20.53 -11.87 -14.01
C ALA A 168 20.69 -11.36 -12.57
N LEU A 169 20.80 -12.26 -11.59
CA LEU A 169 20.96 -11.89 -10.19
C LEU A 169 22.29 -11.18 -9.89
N THR A 170 23.28 -11.28 -10.78
CA THR A 170 24.54 -10.49 -10.65
C THR A 170 24.26 -8.99 -10.78
N ARG A 171 23.33 -8.60 -11.67
CA ARG A 171 22.89 -7.21 -11.86
C ARG A 171 21.93 -6.74 -10.78
N ASP A 172 21.23 -7.68 -10.14
CA ASP A 172 20.45 -7.40 -8.93
C ASP A 172 21.34 -7.30 -7.68
N GLU A 173 22.67 -7.40 -7.86
CA GLU A 173 23.68 -7.36 -6.80
C GLU A 173 23.49 -8.44 -5.72
N LEU A 174 22.91 -9.59 -6.06
CA LEU A 174 22.63 -10.70 -5.14
C LEU A 174 23.45 -11.96 -5.46
N TRP A 175 24.18 -11.96 -6.57
CA TRP A 175 24.90 -13.12 -7.08
C TRP A 175 26.29 -12.75 -7.57
N THR A 176 27.21 -13.69 -7.45
CA THR A 176 28.59 -13.60 -7.95
C THR A 176 28.89 -14.81 -8.81
N ILE A 177 29.73 -14.62 -9.84
CA ILE A 177 30.19 -15.69 -10.73
C ILE A 177 31.71 -15.54 -10.85
N GLU A 178 32.44 -16.61 -10.53
CA GLU A 178 33.88 -16.67 -10.74
C GLU A 178 34.21 -16.85 -12.22
N GLN A 179 35.24 -16.16 -12.69
CA GLN A 179 35.78 -16.31 -14.06
C GLN A 179 34.78 -16.05 -15.21
N GLY A 180 33.76 -15.22 -15.00
CA GLY A 180 32.74 -14.90 -16.02
C GLY A 180 33.24 -14.13 -17.27
N GLN A 181 34.52 -13.75 -17.31
CA GLN A 181 35.10 -12.90 -18.37
C GLN A 181 35.32 -13.62 -19.72
N GLY A 182 35.21 -14.96 -19.75
CA GLY A 182 35.34 -15.77 -20.96
C GLY A 182 34.04 -16.34 -21.53
N LEU A 183 32.87 -15.98 -20.95
CA LEU A 183 31.60 -16.56 -21.38
C LEU A 183 31.09 -15.93 -22.67
N THR A 184 30.76 -16.77 -23.65
CA THR A 184 30.11 -16.35 -24.90
C THR A 184 28.68 -15.92 -24.60
N LEU A 185 28.37 -14.66 -24.92
CA LEU A 185 27.04 -14.08 -24.72
C LEU A 185 26.11 -14.41 -25.89
N THR A 186 24.81 -14.44 -25.62
CA THR A 186 23.77 -14.52 -26.66
C THR A 186 23.87 -13.35 -27.63
N SER A 187 23.26 -13.45 -28.82
CA SER A 187 23.33 -12.45 -29.91
C SER A 187 22.96 -11.00 -29.52
N ARG A 188 22.26 -10.81 -28.40
CA ARG A 188 21.92 -9.49 -27.84
C ARG A 188 22.83 -9.04 -26.68
N GLY A 189 23.89 -9.79 -26.38
CA GLY A 189 24.83 -9.52 -25.27
C GLY A 189 24.21 -9.57 -23.88
N ARG A 190 23.01 -10.14 -23.72
CA ARG A 190 22.22 -9.99 -22.49
C ARG A 190 22.55 -11.00 -21.39
N ARG A 191 22.96 -12.20 -21.78
CA ARG A 191 23.25 -13.37 -20.92
C ARG A 191 24.12 -14.38 -21.68
N PRO A 192 24.89 -15.23 -20.99
CA PRO A 192 25.70 -16.29 -21.62
C PRO A 192 24.83 -17.35 -22.32
N THR A 193 25.40 -18.03 -23.32
CA THR A 193 24.78 -19.19 -23.96
C THR A 193 24.79 -20.40 -23.01
N LEU A 194 23.86 -21.34 -23.20
CA LEU A 194 23.82 -22.55 -22.38
C LEU A 194 25.07 -23.41 -22.61
N GLU A 195 25.49 -23.53 -23.86
CA GLU A 195 26.72 -24.20 -24.29
C GLU A 195 27.96 -23.62 -23.59
N SER A 196 28.15 -22.30 -23.62
CA SER A 196 29.31 -21.67 -22.99
C SER A 196 29.32 -21.84 -21.47
N LEU A 197 28.16 -21.82 -20.80
CA LEU A 197 28.09 -22.11 -19.37
C LEU A 197 28.40 -23.58 -19.07
N ASN A 198 27.92 -24.50 -19.90
CA ASN A 198 28.19 -25.94 -19.72
C ASN A 198 29.67 -26.27 -19.93
N GLU A 199 30.32 -25.63 -20.91
CA GLU A 199 31.75 -25.83 -21.19
C GLU A 199 32.65 -25.21 -20.12
N ALA A 200 32.42 -23.94 -19.77
CA ALA A 200 33.23 -23.25 -18.77
C ALA A 200 32.94 -23.70 -17.33
N ASN A 201 31.74 -24.22 -17.09
CA ASN A 201 31.21 -24.67 -15.79
C ASN A 201 31.57 -23.73 -14.61
N PRO A 202 31.34 -22.41 -14.73
CA PRO A 202 31.82 -21.45 -13.75
C PRO A 202 31.13 -21.65 -12.39
N SER A 203 31.84 -21.36 -11.32
CA SER A 203 31.27 -21.35 -9.97
C SER A 203 30.46 -20.08 -9.76
N GLY A 204 29.25 -20.21 -9.22
CA GLY A 204 28.40 -19.08 -8.85
C GLY A 204 27.77 -19.25 -7.48
N GLY A 205 27.34 -18.15 -6.89
CA GLY A 205 26.78 -18.15 -5.54
C GLY A 205 26.40 -16.78 -5.04
N LEU A 206 25.81 -16.75 -3.84
CA LEU A 206 25.52 -15.51 -3.12
C LEU A 206 26.81 -14.71 -2.89
N ARG A 207 26.68 -13.39 -2.74
CA ARG A 207 27.79 -12.55 -2.29
C ARG A 207 28.29 -13.01 -0.92
N GLU A 208 29.57 -12.78 -0.65
CA GLU A 208 30.24 -13.19 0.59
C GLU A 208 29.51 -12.65 1.82
N ASP A 209 29.37 -11.33 1.93
CA ASP A 209 28.66 -10.69 3.06
C ASP A 209 27.22 -11.21 3.24
N ASP A 210 26.51 -11.52 2.14
CA ASP A 210 25.13 -12.01 2.19
C ASP A 210 25.07 -13.46 2.68
N TYR A 211 26.00 -14.30 2.20
CA TYR A 211 26.10 -15.69 2.64
C TYR A 211 26.47 -15.77 4.13
N ASP A 212 27.42 -14.95 4.58
CA ASP A 212 27.81 -14.87 5.98
C ASP A 212 26.69 -14.35 6.87
N LEU A 213 25.93 -13.34 6.41
CA LEU A 213 24.73 -12.85 7.09
C LEU A 213 23.70 -13.98 7.27
N LEU A 214 23.38 -14.71 6.19
CA LEU A 214 22.39 -15.78 6.24
C LEU A 214 22.79 -16.95 7.15
N ARG A 215 24.10 -17.25 7.25
CA ARG A 215 24.62 -18.27 8.16
C ARG A 215 24.65 -17.84 9.62
N SER A 216 24.93 -16.57 9.87
CA SER A 216 25.08 -16.04 11.23
C SER A 216 23.76 -15.58 11.85
N HIS A 217 22.77 -15.21 11.03
CA HIS A 217 21.50 -14.64 11.45
C HIS A 217 20.32 -15.37 10.77
N PRO A 218 19.82 -16.48 11.37
CA PRO A 218 18.71 -17.26 10.81
C PRO A 218 17.43 -16.46 10.61
N ASP A 219 17.20 -15.42 11.40
CA ASP A 219 16.08 -14.48 11.27
C ASP A 219 16.14 -13.66 9.97
N ALA A 220 17.34 -13.27 9.53
CA ALA A 220 17.52 -12.60 8.24
C ALA A 220 17.19 -13.56 7.06
N ALA A 221 17.60 -14.82 7.17
CA ALA A 221 17.26 -15.86 6.19
C ALA A 221 15.76 -16.14 6.15
N ALA A 222 15.15 -16.31 7.32
CA ALA A 222 13.72 -16.55 7.45
C ALA A 222 12.91 -15.39 6.89
N SER A 223 13.29 -14.15 7.21
CA SER A 223 12.61 -12.94 6.72
C SER A 223 12.68 -12.80 5.20
N ALA A 224 13.87 -13.00 4.61
CA ALA A 224 14.05 -12.94 3.16
C ALA A 224 13.27 -14.03 2.43
N ALA A 225 13.31 -15.27 2.93
CA ALA A 225 12.55 -16.39 2.37
C ALA A 225 11.04 -16.16 2.49
N ALA A 226 10.54 -15.75 3.66
CA ALA A 226 9.14 -15.41 3.87
C ALA A 226 8.67 -14.28 2.95
N GLY A 227 9.50 -13.25 2.74
CA GLY A 227 9.20 -12.16 1.81
C GLY A 227 9.06 -12.64 0.36
N LEU A 228 9.94 -13.53 -0.09
CA LEU A 228 9.85 -14.15 -1.41
C LEU A 228 8.61 -15.05 -1.53
N ILE A 229 8.32 -15.86 -0.51
CA ILE A 229 7.14 -16.73 -0.45
C ILE A 229 5.85 -15.91 -0.60
N LEU A 230 5.65 -14.87 0.22
CA LEU A 230 4.45 -14.05 0.13
C LEU A 230 4.29 -13.38 -1.25
N ARG A 231 5.40 -12.89 -1.82
CA ARG A 231 5.36 -12.11 -3.06
C ARG A 231 5.23 -12.95 -4.32
N TYR A 232 5.64 -14.21 -4.29
CA TYR A 232 5.80 -15.00 -5.52
C TYR A 232 5.19 -16.39 -5.45
N PHE A 233 4.97 -16.92 -4.26
CA PHE A 233 4.47 -18.27 -4.03
C PHE A 233 3.29 -18.24 -3.03
N HIS A 234 2.47 -17.20 -3.08
CA HIS A 234 1.21 -17.13 -2.32
C HIS A 234 0.03 -17.58 -3.20
N PRO A 235 -0.84 -18.49 -2.73
CA PRO A 235 -0.75 -19.25 -1.47
C PRO A 235 0.42 -20.25 -1.48
N LEU A 236 0.97 -20.58 -0.30
CA LEU A 236 2.13 -21.46 -0.16
C LEU A 236 1.85 -22.85 -0.76
N PRO A 237 2.55 -23.28 -1.83
CA PRO A 237 2.37 -24.60 -2.39
C PRO A 237 2.88 -25.71 -1.47
N THR A 238 2.18 -26.83 -1.42
CA THR A 238 2.59 -28.01 -0.66
C THR A 238 3.99 -28.50 -1.10
N GLY A 239 4.81 -28.85 -0.12
CA GLY A 239 6.18 -29.34 -0.33
C GLY A 239 7.22 -28.25 -0.67
N LEU A 240 6.80 -26.99 -0.89
CA LEU A 240 7.76 -25.92 -1.25
C LEU A 240 8.85 -25.76 -0.19
N LEU A 241 8.50 -25.76 1.09
CA LEU A 241 9.51 -25.61 2.14
C LEU A 241 10.51 -26.78 2.17
N GLU A 242 10.08 -28.00 1.87
CA GLU A 242 11.00 -29.16 1.83
C GLU A 242 11.90 -29.12 0.60
N ASP A 243 11.32 -28.93 -0.58
CA ASP A 243 12.04 -28.89 -1.86
C ASP A 243 13.14 -27.82 -1.89
N PHE A 244 12.94 -26.71 -1.18
CA PHE A 244 13.89 -25.62 -1.06
C PHE A 244 14.83 -25.72 0.16
N GLY A 245 14.69 -26.73 1.03
CA GLY A 245 15.51 -26.89 2.24
C GLY A 245 15.22 -25.83 3.32
N LEU A 246 13.98 -25.35 3.39
CA LEU A 246 13.51 -24.30 4.30
C LEU A 246 12.54 -24.82 5.38
N HIS A 247 12.22 -26.11 5.39
CA HIS A 247 11.26 -26.69 6.33
C HIS A 247 11.63 -26.42 7.79
N GLU A 248 12.84 -26.77 8.22
CA GLU A 248 13.30 -26.52 9.61
C GLU A 248 13.27 -25.04 10.00
N LEU A 249 13.42 -24.13 9.03
CA LEU A 249 13.42 -22.69 9.27
C LEU A 249 12.01 -22.10 9.36
N LEU A 250 11.03 -22.65 8.61
CA LEU A 250 9.75 -21.99 8.34
C LEU A 250 8.50 -22.86 8.55
N ALA A 251 8.62 -24.14 8.89
CA ALA A 251 7.50 -25.10 8.92
C ALA A 251 6.36 -24.76 9.89
N GLY A 252 6.63 -24.00 10.96
CA GLY A 252 5.59 -23.58 11.91
C GLY A 252 4.65 -22.53 11.30
N ARG A 253 5.12 -21.30 11.23
CA ARG A 253 4.41 -20.18 10.60
C ARG A 253 5.43 -19.32 9.86
N TRP A 254 5.63 -19.61 8.59
CA TRP A 254 6.55 -18.83 7.74
C TRP A 254 6.29 -17.30 7.79
N PRO A 255 5.05 -16.77 7.97
CA PRO A 255 4.86 -15.33 8.05
C PRO A 255 5.38 -14.70 9.35
N ASP A 256 5.66 -15.47 10.40
CA ASP A 256 6.15 -14.94 11.69
C ASP A 256 7.57 -14.33 11.56
N ALA A 257 8.29 -14.69 10.50
CA ALA A 257 9.57 -14.10 10.13
C ALA A 257 9.44 -12.72 9.46
N LEU A 258 8.24 -12.32 9.06
CA LEU A 258 8.01 -11.01 8.47
C LEU A 258 7.99 -9.91 9.53
N ARG A 259 8.45 -8.73 9.14
CA ARG A 259 8.33 -7.50 9.94
C ARG A 259 7.66 -6.41 9.10
N PRO A 260 7.05 -5.37 9.71
CA PRO A 260 6.77 -5.18 11.15
C PRO A 260 5.91 -6.28 11.78
N LEU A 261 5.90 -6.34 13.11
CA LEU A 261 4.92 -7.14 13.86
C LEU A 261 3.56 -6.41 13.93
N LEU A 262 2.47 -7.17 13.98
CA LEU A 262 1.15 -6.60 14.20
C LEU A 262 1.11 -5.77 15.49
N GLY A 263 0.55 -4.57 15.42
CA GLY A 263 0.47 -3.59 16.51
C GLY A 263 1.71 -2.72 16.70
N GLU A 264 2.81 -2.97 15.98
CA GLU A 264 4.00 -2.13 16.06
C GLU A 264 3.68 -0.70 15.61
N SER A 265 4.02 0.27 16.47
CA SER A 265 3.54 1.65 16.39
C SER A 265 4.68 2.64 16.19
N PHE A 266 4.39 3.68 15.40
CA PHE A 266 5.33 4.69 14.96
C PHE A 266 4.64 6.06 14.90
N LYS A 267 5.30 7.07 15.45
CA LYS A 267 4.80 8.45 15.47
C LYS A 267 4.36 8.98 14.11
N ASP A 268 5.12 8.69 13.06
CA ASP A 268 4.90 9.21 11.71
C ASP A 268 5.44 8.31 10.59
N ARG A 269 5.12 8.66 9.34
CA ARG A 269 5.59 7.99 8.13
C ARG A 269 7.11 7.99 7.98
N GLU A 270 7.81 8.95 8.59
CA GLU A 270 9.26 9.01 8.54
C GLU A 270 9.91 7.96 9.43
N ALA A 271 9.38 7.74 10.63
CA ALA A 271 9.83 6.69 11.53
C ALA A 271 9.66 5.31 10.88
N ILE A 272 8.51 5.04 10.26
CA ILE A 272 8.26 3.80 9.50
C ILE A 272 9.29 3.63 8.38
N TRP A 273 9.50 4.68 7.58
CA TRP A 273 10.44 4.65 6.47
C TRP A 273 11.89 4.46 6.93
N SER A 274 12.31 5.05 8.06
CA SER A 274 13.66 4.83 8.57
C SER A 274 13.89 3.40 9.05
N THR A 275 12.85 2.73 9.55
CA THR A 275 12.95 1.36 10.06
C THR A 275 12.82 0.32 8.94
N TYR A 276 11.83 0.47 8.06
CA TYR A 276 11.51 -0.54 7.04
C TYR A 276 11.77 -0.11 5.60
N GLY A 277 12.28 1.10 5.38
CA GLY A 277 12.56 1.63 4.05
C GLY A 277 11.32 1.74 3.17
N GLY A 278 11.52 1.59 1.85
CA GLY A 278 10.44 1.68 0.87
C GLY A 278 10.07 3.10 0.46
N GLN A 279 8.82 3.28 0.02
CA GLN A 279 8.31 4.57 -0.47
C GLN A 279 7.74 5.41 0.67
N LYS A 280 8.42 6.49 1.05
CA LYS A 280 8.04 7.35 2.20
C LYS A 280 6.66 8.00 2.07
N MET A 281 6.33 8.52 0.89
CA MET A 281 5.16 9.42 0.70
C MET A 281 3.97 8.76 0.01
N ALA A 282 4.10 7.52 -0.48
CA ALA A 282 3.01 6.87 -1.20
C ALA A 282 1.93 6.37 -0.22
N GLY A 283 0.66 6.67 -0.47
CA GLY A 283 -0.46 6.11 0.32
C GLY A 283 -0.57 4.60 0.14
N ILE A 284 -0.27 4.12 -1.07
CA ILE A 284 -0.12 2.70 -1.41
C ILE A 284 1.30 2.50 -1.93
N GLY A 285 2.11 1.67 -1.28
CA GLY A 285 3.49 1.45 -1.70
C GLY A 285 4.15 0.27 -1.01
N CYS A 286 5.31 -0.15 -1.52
CA CYS A 286 6.04 -1.25 -0.90
C CYS A 286 7.07 -0.75 0.12
N LEU A 287 7.24 -1.51 1.20
CA LEU A 287 8.38 -1.37 2.11
C LEU A 287 9.65 -1.97 1.46
N ALA A 288 10.77 -2.01 2.19
CA ALA A 288 12.04 -2.50 1.68
C ALA A 288 12.02 -3.98 1.27
N ASP A 289 11.13 -4.79 1.85
CA ASP A 289 10.90 -6.20 1.51
C ASP A 289 10.17 -6.40 0.17
N GLY A 290 9.61 -5.34 -0.41
CA GLY A 290 8.81 -5.41 -1.62
C GLY A 290 7.37 -5.90 -1.41
N ILE A 291 6.90 -6.04 -0.16
CA ILE A 291 5.52 -6.37 0.18
C ILE A 291 4.68 -5.07 0.20
N LEU A 292 3.47 -5.13 -0.37
CA LEU A 292 2.58 -3.98 -0.49
C LEU A 292 2.05 -3.54 0.89
N SER A 293 1.98 -2.23 1.08
CA SER A 293 1.43 -1.60 2.28
C SER A 293 0.50 -0.44 1.87
N ALA A 294 -0.70 -0.42 2.45
CA ALA A 294 -1.67 0.67 2.35
C ALA A 294 -1.65 1.46 3.66
N PHE A 295 -1.68 2.79 3.58
CA PHE A 295 -1.54 3.69 4.72
C PHE A 295 -2.74 4.62 4.81
N SER A 296 -3.56 4.42 5.83
CA SER A 296 -4.70 5.25 6.15
C SER A 296 -4.38 6.18 7.34
N ASP A 297 -4.68 7.47 7.19
CA ASP A 297 -4.58 8.48 8.23
C ASP A 297 -5.95 9.14 8.37
N ASP A 298 -6.55 9.14 9.56
CA ASP A 298 -7.87 9.75 9.81
C ASP A 298 -7.90 11.26 9.52
N LYS A 299 -6.73 11.93 9.58
CA LYS A 299 -6.57 13.34 9.14
C LYS A 299 -6.10 13.47 7.70
N GLY A 300 -5.90 12.36 7.01
CA GLY A 300 -5.47 12.30 5.63
C GLY A 300 -6.48 12.96 4.68
N PRO A 301 -6.07 13.17 3.43
CA PRO A 301 -6.94 13.75 2.40
C PRO A 301 -8.08 12.79 1.99
N TYR A 302 -8.00 11.52 2.39
CA TYR A 302 -8.95 10.48 2.01
C TYR A 302 -9.85 10.11 3.17
N ALA A 303 -11.13 9.93 2.88
CA ALA A 303 -12.14 9.50 3.84
C ALA A 303 -12.14 7.97 3.98
N ASP A 304 -10.96 7.41 4.26
CA ASP A 304 -10.83 5.99 4.57
C ASP A 304 -11.55 5.68 5.88
N GLY A 305 -12.03 4.45 6.03
CA GLY A 305 -12.61 4.05 7.30
C GLY A 305 -13.11 2.63 7.33
N ARG A 306 -13.55 2.22 8.52
CA ARG A 306 -14.25 0.94 8.69
C ARG A 306 -15.64 1.05 8.07
N ILE A 307 -16.03 0.02 7.33
CA ILE A 307 -17.41 -0.14 6.88
C ILE A 307 -18.27 -0.36 8.15
N PRO A 308 -19.27 0.49 8.42
CA PRO A 308 -20.06 0.41 9.64
C PRO A 308 -20.65 -0.98 9.87
N ASP A 309 -20.75 -1.39 11.13
CA ASP A 309 -21.22 -2.71 11.58
C ASP A 309 -20.30 -3.89 11.17
N THR A 310 -19.12 -3.60 10.63
CA THR A 310 -18.08 -4.59 10.31
C THR A 310 -16.70 -4.07 10.75
N ASN A 311 -15.69 -4.94 10.74
CA ASN A 311 -14.29 -4.55 10.81
C ASN A 311 -13.63 -4.39 9.42
N TRP A 312 -14.39 -4.47 8.32
CA TRP A 312 -13.83 -4.36 6.97
C TRP A 312 -13.52 -2.91 6.63
N ILE A 313 -12.60 -2.68 5.71
CA ILE A 313 -12.05 -1.36 5.41
C ILE A 313 -12.54 -0.91 4.04
N ALA A 314 -13.04 0.32 3.98
CA ALA A 314 -13.26 1.09 2.78
C ALA A 314 -12.04 1.99 2.60
N TYR A 315 -11.15 1.65 1.66
CA TYR A 315 -9.89 2.35 1.43
C TYR A 315 -9.90 3.05 0.07
N VAL A 316 -9.68 4.36 0.04
CA VAL A 316 -9.67 5.16 -1.19
C VAL A 316 -8.36 4.94 -1.96
N GLY A 317 -8.47 4.83 -3.29
CA GLY A 317 -7.33 4.58 -4.17
C GLY A 317 -6.29 5.70 -4.21
N ASP A 318 -5.19 5.41 -4.91
CA ASP A 318 -4.08 6.33 -5.12
C ASP A 318 -4.41 7.41 -6.18
N GLY A 319 -3.79 8.57 -6.05
CA GLY A 319 -4.02 9.77 -6.85
C GLY A 319 -4.77 10.84 -6.06
N LEU A 320 -4.18 12.04 -5.94
CA LEU A 320 -4.66 13.14 -5.09
C LEU A 320 -5.64 14.10 -5.78
N SER A 321 -5.61 14.20 -7.10
CA SER A 321 -6.44 15.12 -7.90
C SER A 321 -6.78 14.49 -9.24
N GLY A 322 -7.94 14.88 -9.79
CA GLY A 322 -8.49 14.30 -11.02
C GLY A 322 -8.94 12.85 -10.87
N ASP A 323 -9.53 12.31 -11.94
CA ASP A 323 -10.00 10.92 -11.96
C ASP A 323 -8.85 9.93 -11.79
N GLN A 324 -9.00 9.03 -10.84
CA GLN A 324 -8.02 8.00 -10.56
C GLN A 324 -7.95 6.97 -11.70
N LYS A 325 -6.76 6.42 -11.90
CA LYS A 325 -6.45 5.43 -12.93
C LYS A 325 -5.77 4.23 -12.29
N LEU A 326 -5.80 3.08 -12.97
CA LEU A 326 -5.02 1.88 -12.61
C LEU A 326 -3.53 2.09 -12.96
N THR A 327 -2.90 3.03 -12.28
CA THR A 327 -1.47 3.30 -12.34
C THR A 327 -0.92 3.36 -10.92
N ASP A 328 0.39 3.26 -10.78
CA ASP A 328 1.09 3.39 -9.50
C ASP A 328 0.50 2.48 -8.40
N GLY A 329 0.04 3.04 -7.28
CA GLY A 329 -0.54 2.27 -6.19
C GLY A 329 -1.78 1.46 -6.58
N ASN A 330 -2.65 2.01 -7.42
CA ASN A 330 -3.88 1.33 -7.83
C ASN A 330 -3.61 0.11 -8.74
N GLU A 331 -2.54 0.17 -9.53
CA GLU A 331 -2.11 -0.99 -10.33
C GLU A 331 -1.66 -2.13 -9.41
N LEU A 332 -0.86 -1.81 -8.38
CA LEU A 332 -0.41 -2.79 -7.39
C LEU A 332 -1.58 -3.41 -6.60
N MET A 333 -2.58 -2.61 -6.25
CA MET A 333 -3.81 -3.10 -5.60
C MET A 333 -4.58 -4.05 -6.53
N ALA A 334 -4.73 -3.72 -7.82
CA ALA A 334 -5.38 -4.60 -8.79
C ALA A 334 -4.65 -5.94 -8.92
N GLU A 335 -3.32 -5.93 -8.93
CA GLU A 335 -2.52 -7.16 -8.93
C GLU A 335 -2.74 -8.01 -7.68
N HIS A 336 -2.83 -7.38 -6.50
CA HIS A 336 -3.10 -8.10 -5.26
C HIS A 336 -4.50 -8.69 -5.24
N GLN A 337 -5.49 -7.97 -5.78
CA GLN A 337 -6.86 -8.48 -5.96
C GLN A 337 -6.86 -9.72 -6.86
N SER A 338 -6.28 -9.63 -8.07
CA SER A 338 -6.24 -10.76 -9.01
C SER A 338 -5.48 -11.98 -8.47
N ALA A 339 -4.46 -11.76 -7.64
CA ALA A 339 -3.68 -12.84 -7.03
C ALA A 339 -4.28 -13.35 -5.70
N GLY A 340 -5.34 -12.73 -5.18
CA GLY A 340 -5.85 -13.01 -3.83
C GLY A 340 -4.77 -12.85 -2.75
N ARG A 341 -3.86 -11.89 -2.93
CA ARG A 341 -2.67 -11.72 -2.09
C ARG A 341 -2.91 -10.67 -1.02
N PRO A 342 -2.59 -10.95 0.25
CA PRO A 342 -2.75 -9.98 1.32
C PRO A 342 -1.67 -8.90 1.25
N LEU A 343 -1.99 -7.74 1.83
CA LEU A 343 -1.12 -6.58 1.98
C LEU A 343 -1.14 -6.11 3.44
N ARG A 344 -0.16 -5.28 3.81
CA ARG A 344 -0.17 -4.65 5.13
C ARG A 344 -1.10 -3.44 5.13
N TYR A 345 -1.98 -3.35 6.12
CA TYR A 345 -2.77 -2.16 6.37
C TYR A 345 -2.22 -1.42 7.58
N TRP A 346 -1.78 -0.18 7.34
CA TRP A 346 -1.32 0.75 8.36
C TRP A 346 -2.42 1.77 8.63
N HIS A 347 -2.68 2.04 9.90
CA HIS A 347 -3.69 3.01 10.32
C HIS A 347 -3.12 3.97 11.35
N LYS A 348 -3.46 5.25 11.20
CA LYS A 348 -3.22 6.28 12.22
C LYS A 348 -4.57 6.88 12.62
N PRO A 349 -5.04 6.61 13.85
CA PRO A 349 -6.24 7.23 14.35
C PRO A 349 -6.03 8.73 14.60
N PHE A 350 -7.12 9.50 14.65
CA PHE A 350 -7.08 10.93 14.95
C PHE A 350 -6.31 11.20 16.27
N GLN A 351 -5.26 12.04 16.20
CA GLN A 351 -4.35 12.34 17.32
C GLN A 351 -3.55 11.15 17.87
N GLY A 352 -3.53 10.00 17.18
CA GLY A 352 -2.72 8.84 17.53
C GLY A 352 -1.46 8.70 16.68
N GLU A 353 -0.88 7.50 16.73
CA GLU A 353 0.31 7.08 15.99
C GLU A 353 -0.04 6.10 14.86
N PHE A 354 0.81 5.97 13.84
CA PHE A 354 0.64 4.89 12.87
C PHE A 354 0.91 3.56 13.55
N SER A 355 0.11 2.55 13.27
CA SER A 355 0.41 1.17 13.64
C SER A 355 0.23 0.23 12.45
N PHE A 356 1.05 -0.82 12.36
CA PHE A 356 0.75 -1.93 11.47
C PHE A 356 -0.41 -2.72 12.07
N GLU A 357 -1.63 -2.31 11.73
CA GLU A 357 -2.83 -2.74 12.45
C GLU A 357 -3.23 -4.17 12.07
N THR A 358 -3.23 -4.49 10.77
CA THR A 358 -3.69 -5.79 10.28
C THR A 358 -3.09 -6.13 8.93
N TRP A 359 -2.95 -7.42 8.64
CA TRP A 359 -2.96 -7.87 7.25
C TRP A 359 -4.38 -7.72 6.69
N ALA A 360 -4.49 -7.42 5.41
CA ALA A 360 -5.79 -7.33 4.74
C ALA A 360 -5.71 -7.88 3.32
N VAL A 361 -6.81 -8.43 2.82
CA VAL A 361 -6.95 -8.90 1.44
C VAL A 361 -8.04 -8.09 0.74
N ILE A 362 -7.83 -7.80 -0.55
CA ILE A 362 -8.82 -7.07 -1.36
C ILE A 362 -9.91 -8.07 -1.75
N VAL A 363 -11.16 -7.73 -1.40
CA VAL A 363 -12.34 -8.57 -1.64
C VAL A 363 -13.32 -7.94 -2.63
N GLN A 364 -13.16 -6.64 -2.92
CA GLN A 364 -13.90 -5.97 -3.96
C GLN A 364 -13.23 -4.64 -4.35
N ARG A 365 -13.49 -4.16 -5.56
CA ARG A 365 -13.09 -2.83 -6.03
C ARG A 365 -14.28 -2.09 -6.64
N ARG A 366 -14.51 -0.85 -6.21
CA ARG A 366 -15.57 0.01 -6.72
C ARG A 366 -15.05 1.33 -7.27
N LEU A 367 -15.87 2.05 -8.03
CA LEU A 367 -15.63 3.43 -8.45
C LEU A 367 -16.70 4.34 -7.86
N ARG A 368 -16.28 5.40 -7.16
CA ARG A 368 -17.16 6.35 -6.46
C ARG A 368 -16.78 7.78 -6.83
N TRP A 369 -17.70 8.71 -6.56
CA TRP A 369 -17.39 10.14 -6.54
C TRP A 369 -16.75 10.49 -5.20
N GLY A 370 -15.66 11.24 -5.27
CA GLY A 370 -15.03 11.88 -4.12
C GLY A 370 -14.54 13.28 -4.48
N THR A 371 -13.83 13.90 -3.54
CA THR A 371 -13.32 15.26 -3.67
C THR A 371 -11.80 15.23 -3.62
N GLY A 372 -11.15 15.71 -4.68
CA GLY A 372 -9.70 15.78 -4.76
C GLY A 372 -9.09 16.82 -3.81
N ALA A 373 -7.76 16.79 -3.69
CA ALA A 373 -7.00 17.79 -2.95
C ALA A 373 -7.15 19.21 -3.52
N ASP A 374 -7.51 19.31 -4.80
CA ASP A 374 -7.87 20.53 -5.54
C ASP A 374 -9.31 21.01 -5.28
N LYS A 375 -10.04 20.33 -4.38
CA LYS A 375 -11.45 20.58 -4.05
C LYS A 375 -12.41 20.38 -5.21
N GLN A 376 -11.98 19.67 -6.26
CA GLN A 376 -12.83 19.33 -7.39
C GLN A 376 -13.41 17.91 -7.24
N PRO A 377 -14.63 17.67 -7.74
CA PRO A 377 -15.15 16.33 -7.89
C PRO A 377 -14.25 15.47 -8.77
N ARG A 378 -14.13 14.20 -8.41
CA ARG A 378 -13.35 13.20 -9.16
C ARG A 378 -13.94 11.81 -8.99
N ARG A 379 -13.64 10.94 -9.95
CA ARG A 379 -13.83 9.49 -9.80
C ARG A 379 -12.64 8.90 -9.05
N GLU A 380 -12.92 8.16 -8.00
CA GLU A 380 -11.90 7.50 -7.19
C GLU A 380 -12.26 6.03 -6.94
N PHE A 381 -11.21 5.20 -6.83
CA PHE A 381 -11.39 3.81 -6.47
C PHE A 381 -11.73 3.70 -4.99
N LEU A 382 -12.61 2.76 -4.68
CA LEU A 382 -12.87 2.28 -3.34
C LEU A 382 -12.46 0.81 -3.28
N TRP A 383 -11.33 0.54 -2.65
CA TRP A 383 -10.83 -0.79 -2.37
C TRP A 383 -11.47 -1.29 -1.07
N VAL A 384 -12.24 -2.37 -1.17
CA VAL A 384 -12.81 -3.03 0.00
C VAL A 384 -11.80 -4.06 0.48
N LEU A 385 -11.30 -3.88 1.71
CA LEU A 385 -10.30 -4.75 2.31
C LEU A 385 -10.90 -5.53 3.49
N ALA A 386 -10.73 -6.84 3.48
CA ALA A 386 -11.08 -7.69 4.60
C ALA A 386 -9.83 -7.97 5.46
N PRO A 387 -9.84 -7.65 6.76
CA PRO A 387 -8.75 -7.99 7.67
C PRO A 387 -8.54 -9.50 7.77
N VAL A 388 -7.29 -9.93 7.80
CA VAL A 388 -6.90 -11.33 8.01
C VAL A 388 -5.79 -11.40 9.08
N PRO A 389 -5.72 -12.48 9.89
CA PRO A 389 -4.73 -12.56 10.97
C PRO A 389 -3.29 -12.62 10.48
N SER A 390 -3.06 -13.28 9.35
CA SER A 390 -1.74 -13.45 8.76
C SER A 390 -1.85 -13.64 7.25
N PRO A 391 -0.73 -13.62 6.52
CA PRO A 391 -0.72 -13.99 5.12
C PRO A 391 -1.08 -15.45 4.82
N GLU A 392 -1.04 -16.34 5.82
CA GLU A 392 -1.37 -17.75 5.66
C GLU A 392 -2.87 -17.92 5.40
N ARG A 393 -3.22 -18.45 4.22
CA ARG A 393 -4.63 -18.53 3.76
C ARG A 393 -5.48 -19.42 4.66
N GLU A 394 -4.88 -20.43 5.27
CA GLU A 394 -5.56 -21.34 6.21
C GLU A 394 -6.04 -20.63 7.49
N THR A 395 -5.48 -19.46 7.81
CA THR A 395 -5.86 -18.67 8.99
C THR A 395 -7.03 -17.71 8.73
N TRP A 396 -7.55 -17.66 7.50
CA TRP A 396 -8.52 -16.64 7.11
C TRP A 396 -9.93 -17.01 7.57
N PRO A 397 -10.70 -16.04 8.13
CA PRO A 397 -12.09 -16.28 8.48
C PRO A 397 -12.93 -16.70 7.26
N LEU A 398 -13.94 -17.55 7.50
CA LEU A 398 -14.79 -18.11 6.43
C LEU A 398 -15.45 -17.00 5.59
N GLU A 399 -15.92 -15.93 6.24
CA GLU A 399 -16.55 -14.78 5.58
C GLU A 399 -15.61 -14.05 4.60
N VAL A 400 -14.29 -14.13 4.82
CA VAL A 400 -13.29 -13.57 3.91
C VAL A 400 -13.09 -14.50 2.71
N VAL A 401 -12.98 -15.80 2.96
CA VAL A 401 -12.84 -16.83 1.91
C VAL A 401 -14.06 -16.82 0.98
N GLU A 402 -15.28 -16.81 1.53
CA GLU A 402 -16.52 -16.75 0.76
C GLU A 402 -16.60 -15.48 -0.11
N ALA A 403 -16.16 -14.34 0.40
CA ALA A 403 -16.17 -13.10 -0.37
C ALA A 403 -15.16 -13.12 -1.53
N LEU A 404 -13.99 -13.73 -1.33
CA LEU A 404 -12.99 -13.91 -2.40
C LEU A 404 -13.44 -14.88 -3.47
N GLU A 405 -14.21 -15.93 -3.12
CA GLU A 405 -14.79 -16.85 -4.10
C GLU A 405 -15.86 -16.20 -4.98
N ILE A 406 -16.53 -15.17 -4.45
CA ILE A 406 -17.57 -14.42 -5.16
C ILE A 406 -16.98 -13.25 -5.96
N ASP A 407 -15.83 -12.71 -5.55
CA ASP A 407 -15.18 -11.59 -6.25
C ASP A 407 -14.79 -11.98 -7.67
N THR A 408 -15.35 -11.28 -8.65
CA THR A 408 -15.03 -11.46 -10.07
C THR A 408 -13.78 -10.66 -10.48
N GLY A 409 -13.25 -9.81 -9.59
CA GLY A 409 -12.17 -8.87 -9.90
C GLY A 409 -12.62 -7.66 -10.72
N GLU A 410 -13.90 -7.59 -11.08
CA GLU A 410 -14.46 -6.51 -11.89
C GLU A 410 -14.64 -5.22 -11.08
N LEU A 411 -14.66 -4.09 -11.80
CA LEU A 411 -14.91 -2.79 -11.21
C LEU A 411 -16.41 -2.54 -11.10
N TYR A 412 -16.90 -2.34 -9.88
CA TYR A 412 -18.28 -1.90 -9.64
C TYR A 412 -18.37 -0.38 -9.75
N ASP A 413 -18.77 0.12 -10.91
CA ASP A 413 -18.92 1.56 -11.14
C ASP A 413 -20.25 2.07 -10.58
N GLU A 414 -20.19 2.86 -9.50
CA GLU A 414 -21.35 3.46 -8.85
C GLU A 414 -21.50 4.94 -9.18
N THR A 415 -20.61 5.49 -10.01
CA THR A 415 -20.64 6.90 -10.40
C THR A 415 -21.82 7.25 -11.31
N GLY A 416 -22.46 6.23 -11.90
CA GLY A 416 -23.71 6.38 -12.64
C GLY A 416 -24.96 6.48 -11.76
N ASP A 417 -24.89 6.11 -10.49
CA ASP A 417 -26.06 6.02 -9.60
C ASP A 417 -26.39 7.35 -8.90
N TYR A 418 -25.41 8.24 -8.82
CA TYR A 418 -25.49 9.55 -8.16
C TYR A 418 -24.48 10.50 -8.77
N ARG A 419 -24.66 11.79 -8.50
CA ARG A 419 -23.80 12.88 -8.99
C ARG A 419 -23.01 13.48 -7.84
N PRO A 420 -21.87 14.16 -8.10
CA PRO A 420 -21.15 14.90 -7.06
C PRO A 420 -22.04 15.92 -6.33
N SER A 421 -22.87 16.66 -7.06
CA SER A 421 -23.84 17.63 -6.51
C SER A 421 -24.92 17.00 -5.65
N ASP A 422 -25.08 15.67 -5.67
CA ASP A 422 -26.05 14.97 -4.84
C ASP A 422 -25.58 14.85 -3.38
N VAL A 423 -24.27 14.90 -3.14
CA VAL A 423 -23.65 14.69 -1.82
C VAL A 423 -22.86 15.89 -1.32
N ASP A 424 -22.33 16.72 -2.24
CA ASP A 424 -21.55 17.90 -1.92
C ASP A 424 -22.32 19.17 -2.33
N PRO A 425 -22.73 20.03 -1.36
CA PRO A 425 -23.48 21.24 -1.65
C PRO A 425 -22.65 22.32 -2.36
N ASP A 426 -21.31 22.24 -2.33
CA ASP A 426 -20.43 23.24 -2.94
C ASP A 426 -20.22 22.98 -4.44
N VAL A 427 -20.66 21.82 -4.94
CA VAL A 427 -20.63 21.50 -6.37
C VAL A 427 -21.84 22.13 -7.08
N PRO A 428 -21.64 22.85 -8.21
CA PRO A 428 -22.73 23.48 -8.95
C PRO A 428 -23.87 22.52 -9.28
N SER A 429 -25.10 22.94 -8.98
CA SER A 429 -26.31 22.18 -9.28
C SER A 429 -26.50 22.04 -10.80
N THR A 430 -27.01 20.89 -11.23
CA THR A 430 -27.36 20.62 -12.64
C THR A 430 -28.65 21.32 -13.09
N GLY A 431 -29.21 22.22 -12.28
CA GLY A 431 -30.52 22.84 -12.51
C GLY A 431 -31.71 21.92 -12.17
N GLU A 432 -31.44 20.68 -11.74
CA GLU A 432 -32.45 19.72 -11.27
C GLU A 432 -32.99 20.16 -9.92
N SER A 433 -34.30 20.02 -9.71
CA SER A 433 -34.92 20.32 -8.43
C SER A 433 -34.50 19.29 -7.36
N ASP A 434 -34.49 19.68 -6.09
CA ASP A 434 -34.22 18.72 -4.98
C ASP A 434 -35.18 17.53 -5.00
N GLU A 435 -36.42 17.73 -5.47
CA GLU A 435 -37.46 16.70 -5.49
C GLU A 435 -37.22 15.69 -6.61
N ASP A 436 -36.86 16.15 -7.80
CA ASP A 436 -36.52 15.26 -8.92
C ASP A 436 -35.22 14.51 -8.64
N ALA A 437 -34.21 15.20 -8.09
CA ALA A 437 -32.98 14.56 -7.64
C ALA A 437 -33.27 13.49 -6.58
N TYR A 438 -34.15 13.78 -5.60
CA TYR A 438 -34.57 12.80 -4.61
C TYR A 438 -35.23 11.57 -5.25
N ARG A 439 -36.18 11.75 -6.18
CA ARG A 439 -36.89 10.65 -6.85
C ARG A 439 -35.93 9.76 -7.63
N ARG A 440 -35.00 10.36 -8.40
CA ARG A 440 -33.95 9.65 -9.14
C ARG A 440 -33.07 8.81 -8.21
N LEU A 441 -32.59 9.40 -7.12
CA LEU A 441 -31.72 8.72 -6.15
C LEU A 441 -32.46 7.61 -5.39
N ALA A 442 -33.71 7.87 -5.00
CA ALA A 442 -34.55 6.88 -4.32
C ALA A 442 -34.85 5.68 -5.22
N GLN A 443 -35.20 5.91 -6.49
CA GLN A 443 -35.41 4.84 -7.46
C GLN A 443 -34.15 3.96 -7.60
N LYS A 444 -32.97 4.57 -7.73
CA LYS A 444 -31.70 3.82 -7.83
C LYS A 444 -31.41 3.00 -6.57
N ALA A 445 -31.70 3.55 -5.41
CA ALA A 445 -31.54 2.84 -4.14
C ALA A 445 -32.48 1.62 -4.04
N GLU A 446 -33.75 1.75 -4.44
CA GLU A 446 -34.70 0.62 -4.46
C GLU A 446 -34.26 -0.48 -5.43
N GLU A 447 -33.91 -0.13 -6.67
CA GLU A 447 -33.42 -1.09 -7.68
C GLU A 447 -32.22 -1.90 -7.15
N LYS A 448 -31.29 -1.24 -6.44
CA LYS A 448 -30.14 -1.91 -5.81
C LYS A 448 -30.53 -2.75 -4.61
N ALA A 449 -31.42 -2.27 -3.75
CA ALA A 449 -31.89 -3.00 -2.58
C ALA A 449 -32.65 -4.28 -2.97
N GLU A 450 -33.50 -4.22 -4.01
CA GLU A 450 -34.17 -5.38 -4.58
C GLU A 450 -33.17 -6.39 -5.12
N ARG A 451 -32.19 -5.94 -5.93
CA ARG A 451 -31.13 -6.80 -6.46
C ARG A 451 -30.34 -7.49 -5.34
N ARG A 452 -29.98 -6.76 -4.28
CA ARG A 452 -29.30 -7.30 -3.09
C ARG A 452 -30.20 -8.31 -2.35
N GLY A 453 -31.49 -8.03 -2.22
CA GLY A 453 -32.46 -8.93 -1.57
C GLY A 453 -32.69 -10.26 -2.29
N GLN A 454 -32.44 -10.30 -3.61
CA GLN A 454 -32.54 -11.52 -4.42
C GLN A 454 -31.27 -12.40 -4.36
N MET A 455 -30.18 -11.92 -3.75
CA MET A 455 -28.93 -12.68 -3.64
C MET A 455 -29.10 -13.87 -2.69
N LYS A 456 -28.80 -15.08 -3.17
CA LYS A 456 -28.87 -16.31 -2.35
C LYS A 456 -27.78 -16.38 -1.28
N LYS A 457 -26.59 -15.83 -1.56
CA LYS A 457 -25.42 -15.81 -0.66
C LYS A 457 -24.78 -14.42 -0.64
N PRO A 458 -25.37 -13.45 0.08
CA PRO A 458 -24.81 -12.10 0.17
C PRO A 458 -23.57 -12.06 1.06
N THR A 459 -22.48 -11.47 0.53
CA THR A 459 -21.24 -11.23 1.28
C THR A 459 -21.43 -10.16 2.37
N LEU A 460 -20.44 -9.97 3.25
CA LEU A 460 -20.44 -8.82 4.17
C LEU A 460 -20.45 -7.48 3.42
N VAL A 461 -19.80 -7.39 2.26
CA VAL A 461 -19.84 -6.18 1.44
C VAL A 461 -21.25 -5.90 0.93
N ASP A 462 -21.95 -6.91 0.43
CA ASP A 462 -23.31 -6.76 -0.08
C ASP A 462 -24.31 -6.33 1.00
N LYS A 463 -24.08 -6.77 2.24
CA LYS A 463 -24.92 -6.46 3.40
C LYS A 463 -24.65 -5.08 4.00
N TYR A 464 -23.37 -4.70 4.11
CA TYR A 464 -22.97 -3.56 4.97
C TYR A 464 -22.40 -2.37 4.20
N LEU A 465 -21.94 -2.55 2.95
CA LEU A 465 -21.45 -1.42 2.17
C LEU A 465 -22.62 -0.53 1.72
N ARG A 466 -22.74 0.61 2.40
CA ARG A 466 -23.80 1.60 2.21
C ARG A 466 -23.80 2.16 0.78
N ASP A 467 -24.99 2.24 0.19
CA ASP A 467 -25.26 2.81 -1.13
C ASP A 467 -25.23 4.35 -1.09
N PRO A 468 -24.37 5.00 -1.91
CA PRO A 468 -24.32 6.45 -1.99
C PRO A 468 -25.65 7.08 -2.37
N SER A 469 -26.42 6.42 -3.25
CA SER A 469 -27.66 6.99 -3.79
C SER A 469 -28.71 7.15 -2.69
N ALA A 470 -28.86 6.13 -1.84
CA ALA A 470 -29.76 6.16 -0.69
C ALA A 470 -29.38 7.26 0.31
N ARG A 471 -28.09 7.38 0.65
CA ARG A 471 -27.59 8.44 1.54
C ARG A 471 -27.81 9.83 0.94
N ALA A 472 -27.49 10.00 -0.35
CA ALA A 472 -27.64 11.26 -1.06
C ALA A 472 -29.11 11.71 -1.13
N ALA A 473 -30.05 10.77 -1.33
CA ALA A 473 -31.47 11.07 -1.27
C ALA A 473 -31.87 11.68 0.08
N VAL A 474 -31.38 11.12 1.19
CA VAL A 474 -31.68 11.69 2.53
C VAL A 474 -31.05 13.08 2.70
N ILE A 475 -29.87 13.33 2.17
CA ILE A 475 -29.25 14.67 2.18
C ILE A 475 -30.12 15.69 1.45
N LYS A 476 -30.63 15.34 0.26
CA LYS A 476 -31.57 16.18 -0.49
C LYS A 476 -32.88 16.39 0.26
N ARG A 477 -33.39 15.35 0.91
CA ARG A 477 -34.64 15.39 1.68
C ARG A 477 -34.55 16.28 2.92
N CYS A 478 -33.46 16.17 3.68
CA CYS A 478 -33.34 16.79 5.00
C CYS A 478 -32.98 18.28 4.94
N ARG A 479 -32.40 18.76 3.84
CA ARG A 479 -32.04 20.18 3.63
C ARG A 479 -31.28 20.79 4.81
N ASN A 480 -30.25 20.09 5.29
CA ASN A 480 -29.42 20.48 6.44
C ASN A 480 -30.17 20.58 7.78
N ARG A 481 -31.31 19.90 7.94
CA ARG A 481 -32.08 19.86 9.20
C ARG A 481 -32.24 18.45 9.76
N CYS A 482 -32.35 18.36 11.09
CA CYS A 482 -32.74 17.13 11.78
C CYS A 482 -34.18 16.75 11.39
N GLU A 483 -34.40 15.49 11.03
CA GLU A 483 -35.71 14.98 10.64
C GLU A 483 -36.48 14.35 11.82
N SER A 484 -35.88 14.29 13.01
CA SER A 484 -36.61 13.89 14.22
C SER A 484 -37.66 14.95 14.57
N PRO A 485 -38.96 14.58 14.65
CA PRO A 485 -40.02 15.52 15.00
C PRO A 485 -39.97 15.97 16.46
N GLU A 486 -39.26 15.23 17.32
CA GLU A 486 -39.03 15.53 18.74
C GLU A 486 -37.65 16.17 18.98
N CYS A 487 -37.03 16.74 17.93
CA CYS A 487 -35.74 17.41 18.06
C CYS A 487 -35.87 18.64 18.99
N ALA A 488 -35.13 18.64 20.10
CA ALA A 488 -35.08 19.76 21.04
C ALA A 488 -34.37 21.02 20.49
N GLY A 489 -33.80 20.92 19.29
CA GLY A 489 -33.00 21.96 18.65
C GLY A 489 -31.62 21.44 18.23
N HIS A 490 -31.10 21.97 17.13
CA HIS A 490 -29.74 21.69 16.67
C HIS A 490 -29.14 22.94 16.00
N PRO A 491 -27.80 23.08 16.00
CA PRO A 491 -27.16 24.23 15.38
C PRO A 491 -27.30 24.20 13.86
N THR A 492 -27.30 25.38 13.25
CA THR A 492 -27.14 25.58 11.80
C THR A 492 -25.69 25.80 11.38
N GLU A 493 -24.77 25.85 12.36
CA GLU A 493 -23.33 25.88 12.14
C GLU A 493 -22.87 24.66 11.34
N ARG A 494 -21.84 24.86 10.51
CA ARG A 494 -21.25 23.84 9.64
C ARG A 494 -19.91 23.37 10.21
N THR A 495 -19.51 22.17 9.84
CA THR A 495 -18.16 21.68 10.15
C THR A 495 -17.11 22.52 9.42
N THR A 496 -15.84 22.35 9.77
CA THR A 496 -14.70 22.95 9.04
C THR A 496 -14.61 22.51 7.58
N ALA A 497 -15.31 21.42 7.21
CA ALA A 497 -15.44 20.94 5.84
C ALA A 497 -16.72 21.45 5.14
N GLY A 498 -17.45 22.41 5.74
CA GLY A 498 -18.65 22.99 5.15
C GLY A 498 -19.90 22.10 5.23
N LEU A 499 -19.84 20.95 5.89
CA LEU A 499 -20.98 20.03 5.98
C LEU A 499 -21.90 20.36 7.17
N PRO A 500 -23.22 20.08 7.11
CA PRO A 500 -24.09 20.23 8.26
C PRO A 500 -23.69 19.27 9.38
N ILE A 501 -23.90 19.67 10.64
CA ILE A 501 -23.68 18.81 11.81
C ILE A 501 -24.85 17.82 11.94
N LEU A 502 -24.91 16.87 11.01
CA LEU A 502 -25.92 15.83 10.90
C LEU A 502 -25.29 14.50 10.48
N GLN A 503 -25.93 13.41 10.85
CA GLN A 503 -25.59 12.06 10.45
C GLN A 503 -26.82 11.41 9.79
N VAL A 504 -26.64 10.83 8.61
CA VAL A 504 -27.64 9.98 7.97
C VAL A 504 -27.48 8.58 8.52
N ASP A 505 -28.56 8.02 9.06
CA ASP A 505 -28.52 6.73 9.73
C ASP A 505 -29.79 5.90 9.49
N HIS A 506 -29.68 4.58 9.51
CA HIS A 506 -30.80 3.66 9.23
C HIS A 506 -31.68 3.49 10.46
N VAL A 507 -32.98 3.72 10.37
CA VAL A 507 -33.90 3.55 11.50
C VAL A 507 -33.95 2.09 11.95
N LYS A 508 -34.09 1.15 11.01
CA LYS A 508 -33.81 -0.27 11.23
C LYS A 508 -32.42 -0.58 10.70
N ASP A 509 -31.51 -0.90 11.62
CA ASP A 509 -30.10 -1.21 11.33
C ASP A 509 -29.95 -2.29 10.25
N LEU A 510 -28.95 -2.15 9.36
CA LEU A 510 -28.62 -3.15 8.33
C LEU A 510 -28.32 -4.52 8.96
N ALA A 511 -27.60 -4.54 10.09
CA ALA A 511 -27.29 -5.74 10.87
C ALA A 511 -28.54 -6.52 11.33
N LYS A 512 -29.71 -5.88 11.40
CA LYS A 512 -31.00 -6.49 11.77
C LYS A 512 -31.91 -6.74 10.56
N GLY A 513 -31.35 -6.75 9.35
CA GLY A 513 -32.09 -6.92 8.11
C GLY A 513 -32.96 -5.72 7.75
N GLY A 514 -32.53 -4.50 8.09
CA GLY A 514 -33.08 -3.29 7.50
C GLY A 514 -32.58 -3.10 6.05
N PRO A 515 -33.41 -2.56 5.14
CA PRO A 515 -32.96 -2.28 3.78
C PRO A 515 -32.19 -0.96 3.69
N ASP A 516 -31.27 -0.88 2.72
CA ASP A 516 -30.40 0.26 2.48
C ASP A 516 -31.07 1.29 1.55
N VAL A 517 -32.18 1.87 1.99
CA VAL A 517 -33.10 2.69 1.17
C VAL A 517 -33.57 3.94 1.92
N PRO A 518 -33.93 5.04 1.22
CA PRO A 518 -34.22 6.32 1.86
C PRO A 518 -35.39 6.29 2.86
N TRP A 519 -36.42 5.47 2.64
CA TRP A 519 -37.55 5.36 3.58
C TRP A 519 -37.19 4.62 4.88
N ASN A 520 -36.07 3.90 4.92
CA ASN A 520 -35.51 3.30 6.13
C ASN A 520 -34.38 4.17 6.74
N MET A 521 -34.05 5.31 6.15
CA MET A 521 -33.00 6.21 6.64
C MET A 521 -33.57 7.53 7.15
N ILE A 522 -32.83 8.18 8.05
CA ILE A 522 -33.23 9.44 8.67
C ILE A 522 -31.98 10.30 8.95
N ALA A 523 -32.06 11.62 8.74
CA ALA A 523 -31.01 12.56 9.13
C ALA A 523 -31.21 13.05 10.57
N LEU A 524 -30.21 12.86 11.43
CA LEU A 524 -30.26 13.23 12.85
C LEU A 524 -29.10 14.15 13.24
N CYS A 525 -29.36 15.10 14.13
CA CYS A 525 -28.30 15.81 14.84
C CYS A 525 -27.62 14.88 15.87
N PRO A 526 -26.43 15.25 16.40
CA PRO A 526 -25.73 14.42 17.38
C PRO A 526 -26.59 14.02 18.58
N ASN A 527 -27.42 14.95 19.08
CA ASN A 527 -28.31 14.70 20.22
C ASN A 527 -29.40 13.67 19.88
N CYS A 528 -30.11 13.82 18.75
CA CYS A 528 -31.14 12.86 18.36
C CYS A 528 -30.55 11.50 17.98
N HIS A 529 -29.34 11.48 17.41
CA HIS A 529 -28.61 10.24 17.13
C HIS A 529 -28.24 9.51 18.43
N ALA A 530 -27.74 10.22 19.45
CA ALA A 530 -27.51 9.70 20.80
C ALA A 530 -28.79 9.11 21.42
N LEU A 531 -29.91 9.82 21.34
CA LEU A 531 -31.21 9.33 21.84
C LEU A 531 -31.66 8.05 21.12
N LYS A 532 -31.44 7.95 19.81
CA LYS A 532 -31.78 6.75 19.02
C LYS A 532 -30.90 5.54 19.38
N THR A 533 -29.64 5.77 19.70
CA THR A 533 -28.65 4.71 19.89
C THR A 533 -28.65 4.17 21.32
N TYR A 534 -28.59 5.06 22.31
CA TYR A 534 -28.44 4.70 23.73
C TYR A 534 -29.35 5.49 24.69
N GLY A 535 -30.30 6.27 24.19
CA GLY A 535 -31.30 6.92 25.04
C GLY A 535 -32.22 5.93 25.75
N GLU A 536 -32.72 6.30 26.93
CA GLU A 536 -33.68 5.50 27.72
C GLU A 536 -34.92 5.11 26.89
N ASN A 537 -35.42 6.04 26.08
CA ASN A 537 -36.62 5.87 25.24
C ASN A 537 -36.31 5.44 23.79
N LYS A 538 -35.13 4.88 23.50
CA LYS A 538 -34.67 4.59 22.14
C LYS A 538 -35.65 3.78 21.30
N GLU A 539 -36.35 2.80 21.88
CA GLU A 539 -37.31 1.96 21.15
C GLU A 539 -38.60 2.69 20.78
N LYS A 540 -39.03 3.65 21.62
CA LYS A 540 -40.13 4.57 21.27
C LYS A 540 -39.70 5.50 20.15
N LEU A 541 -38.51 6.09 20.27
CA LEU A 541 -37.96 6.98 19.25
C LEU A 541 -37.76 6.28 17.91
N ARG A 542 -37.20 5.06 17.88
CA ARG A 542 -37.03 4.26 16.65
C ARG A 542 -38.35 4.04 15.91
N ARG A 543 -39.43 3.71 16.63
CA ARG A 543 -40.78 3.58 16.03
C ARG A 543 -41.27 4.90 15.42
N LEU A 544 -41.10 6.01 16.14
CA LEU A 544 -41.46 7.33 15.63
C LEU A 544 -40.65 7.73 14.39
N LEU A 545 -39.35 7.50 14.41
CA LEU A 545 -38.45 7.77 13.29
C LEU A 545 -38.80 6.90 12.07
N ALA A 546 -39.25 5.65 12.27
CA ALA A 546 -39.62 4.77 11.16
C ALA A 546 -40.85 5.28 10.42
N VAL A 547 -41.89 5.68 11.18
CA VAL A 547 -43.09 6.31 10.62
C VAL A 547 -42.74 7.63 9.94
N THR A 548 -41.86 8.42 10.55
CA THR A 548 -41.45 9.72 10.00
C THR A 548 -40.66 9.58 8.70
N ALA A 549 -39.67 8.68 8.65
CA ALA A 549 -38.87 8.43 7.45
C ALA A 549 -39.73 7.99 6.27
N ARG A 550 -40.69 7.08 6.51
CA ARG A 550 -41.63 6.62 5.47
C ARG A 550 -42.55 7.74 5.00
N ARG A 551 -43.15 8.51 5.92
CA ARG A 551 -44.00 9.66 5.59
C ARG A 551 -43.24 10.72 4.78
N LEU A 552 -42.01 11.05 5.17
CA LEU A 552 -41.17 12.02 4.47
C LEU A 552 -40.78 11.52 3.07
N HIS A 553 -40.54 10.22 2.92
CA HIS A 553 -40.26 9.60 1.63
C HIS A 553 -41.49 9.66 0.70
N GLU A 554 -42.66 9.22 1.14
CA GLU A 554 -43.90 9.24 0.35
C GLU A 554 -44.30 10.66 -0.06
N ALA A 555 -44.05 11.66 0.79
CA ALA A 555 -44.32 13.06 0.48
C ALA A 555 -43.49 13.60 -0.70
N LYS A 556 -42.34 12.98 -1.02
CA LYS A 556 -41.49 13.35 -2.15
C LYS A 556 -41.78 12.59 -3.44
N LEU A 557 -42.60 11.53 -3.36
CA LEU A 557 -43.04 10.77 -4.52
C LEU A 557 -44.37 11.27 -5.10
N LYS A 558 -45.15 12.01 -4.31
CA LYS A 558 -46.27 12.81 -4.80
C LYS A 558 -45.75 13.99 -5.61
#